data_AF-A0A1G9LED5-F1
#
_entry.id   AF-A0A1G9LED5-F1
#
_cell.length_a   1.000
_cell.length_b   1.000
_cell.length_c   1.000
_cell.angle_alpha   90.00
_cell.angle_beta   90.00
_cell.angle_gamma   90.00
#
_symmetry.space_group_name_H-M   'P 1'
#
loop_
_entity.id
_entity.type
_entity.pdbx_description
1 polymer ?
#
loop_
_entity_poly.entity_id
_entity_poly.type
_entity_poly.pdbx_seq_one_letter_code
_entity_poly.pdbx_strand_id
1 'polypeptide(L)' 'MAGKRDKPEEIVLKLRQVEVLQGQGSSVADAVRQIGVTQQTYYRWRKEYGGM' A
#
# COMPACT_ATOMS: atom_id res chain seq x y z
N MET A 1 19.36 7.53 -3.92
CA MET A 1 19.12 6.73 -2.70
C MET A 1 18.89 5.29 -3.13
N ALA A 2 19.70 4.35 -2.63
CA ALA A 2 19.54 2.94 -2.95
C ALA A 2 18.17 2.48 -2.45
N GLY A 3 17.19 2.40 -3.36
CA GLY A 3 15.81 2.07 -3.03
C GLY A 3 15.76 0.64 -2.54
N LYS A 4 15.68 0.45 -1.22
CA LYS A 4 15.32 -0.83 -0.64
C LYS A 4 13.94 -1.17 -1.19
N ARG A 5 13.89 -2.12 -2.13
CA ARG A 5 12.64 -2.69 -2.60
C ARG A 5 12.01 -3.40 -1.41
N ASP A 6 10.80 -3.01 -1.04
CA ASP A 6 9.98 -3.77 -0.11
C ASP A 6 9.87 -5.21 -0.60
N LYS A 7 9.98 -6.18 0.30
CA LYS A 7 9.74 -7.58 -0.06
C LYS A 7 8.26 -7.74 -0.46
N PRO A 8 7.92 -8.70 -1.34
CA PRO A 8 6.53 -8.98 -1.72
C PRO A 8 5.59 -9.14 -0.51
N GLU A 9 6.07 -9.80 0.54
CA GLU A 9 5.35 -9.99 1.82
C GLU A 9 5.02 -8.64 2.49
N GLU A 10 5.99 -7.73 2.58
CA GLU A 10 5.80 -6.40 3.15
C GLU A 10 4.83 -5.56 2.31
N ILE A 11 4.87 -5.71 0.99
CA ILE A 11 3.94 -5.05 0.07
C ILE A 11 2.51 -5.53 0.33
N VAL A 12 2.28 -6.84 0.44
CA VAL A 12 0.95 -7.40 0.72
C VAL A 12 0.44 -6.94 2.09
N LEU A 13 1.29 -6.91 3.12
CA LEU A 13 0.91 -6.38 4.43
C LEU A 13 0.51 -4.91 4.37
N LYS A 14 1.27 -4.08 3.65
CA LYS A 14 0.94 -2.66 3.43
C LYS A 14 -0.36 -2.48 2.66
N LEU A 15 -0.62 -3.29 1.63
CA LEU A 15 -1.88 -3.27 0.89
C LEU A 15 -3.07 -3.59 1.80
N ARG A 16 -2.98 -4.66 2.61
CA ARG A 16 -4.01 -5.02 3.59
C ARG A 16 -4.25 -3.92 4.62
N GLN A 17 -3.20 -3.24 5.05
CA GLN A 17 -3.33 -2.11 5.98
C GLN A 17 -4.10 -0.95 5.35
N VAL A 18 -3.88 -0.66 4.06
CA VAL A 18 -4.70 0.33 3.33
C VAL A 18 -6.16 -0.11 3.28
N GLU A 19 -6.44 -1.39 2.98
CA GLU A 19 -7.82 -1.91 2.94
C GLU A 19 -8.54 -1.78 4.30
N VAL A 20 -7.85 -2.07 5.41
CA VAL A 20 -8.39 -1.88 6.76
C VAL A 20 -8.72 -0.42 7.02
N LEU A 21 -7.83 0.51 6.67
CA LEU A 21 -8.06 1.95 6.83
C LEU A 21 -9.21 2.44 5.97
N GLN A 22 -9.35 1.92 4.73
CA GLN A 22 -10.49 2.21 3.88
C GLN A 22 -11.81 1.69 4.48
N GLY A 23 -11.80 0.49 5.06
CA GLY A 23 -12.96 -0.07 5.77
C GLY A 23 -13.37 0.76 7.01
N GLN A 24 -12.44 1.51 7.59
CA GLN A 24 -12.70 2.49 8.66
C GLN A 24 -13.14 3.87 8.14
N GLY A 25 -13.29 4.04 6.82
CA GLY A 25 -13.74 5.28 6.18
C GLY A 25 -12.61 6.22 5.75
N SER A 26 -11.34 5.82 5.86
CA SER A 26 -10.22 6.64 5.37
C SER A 26 -10.17 6.67 3.84
N SER A 27 -9.80 7.83 3.29
CA SER A 27 -9.49 7.93 1.86
C SER A 27 -8.22 7.14 1.53
N VAL A 28 -8.07 6.68 0.28
CA VAL A 28 -6.81 6.06 -0.17
C VAL A 28 -5.63 7.00 0.07
N ALA A 29 -5.79 8.29 -0.21
CA ALA A 29 -4.74 9.30 -0.08
C ALA A 29 -4.24 9.43 1.37
N ASP A 30 -5.16 9.40 2.34
CA ASP A 30 -4.81 9.42 3.77
C ASP A 30 -4.17 8.11 4.21
N ALA A 31 -4.75 6.98 3.80
CA ALA A 31 -4.27 5.65 4.18
C ALA A 31 -2.84 5.40 3.67
N VAL A 32 -2.54 5.71 2.41
CA VAL A 32 -1.20 5.54 1.85
C VAL A 32 -0.18 6.46 2.51
N ARG A 33 -0.59 7.68 2.90
CA ARG A 33 0.25 8.63 3.60
C ARG A 33 0.60 8.13 5.00
N GLN A 34 -0.34 7.51 5.72
CA GLN A 34 -0.10 6.92 7.04
C GLN A 34 0.93 5.79 7.00
N ILE A 35 0.95 4.96 5.95
CA ILE A 35 1.91 3.86 5.79
C ILE A 35 3.20 4.26 5.06
N GLY A 36 3.39 5.56 4.78
CA GLY A 36 4.61 6.09 4.16
C GLY A 36 4.79 5.72 2.68
N VAL A 37 3.71 5.47 1.94
CA VAL A 37 3.76 5.18 0.50
C VAL A 37 3.00 6.22 -0.33
N THR A 38 3.37 6.34 -1.60
CA THR A 38 2.65 7.24 -2.52
C THR A 38 1.43 6.54 -3.11
N GLN A 39 0.41 7.31 -3.51
CA GLN A 39 -0.76 6.77 -4.20
C GLN A 39 -0.35 6.02 -5.49
N GLN A 40 0.65 6.53 -6.21
CA GLN A 40 1.17 5.87 -7.42
C GLN A 40 1.76 4.50 -7.10
N THR A 41 2.57 4.40 -6.03
CA THR A 41 3.12 3.13 -5.55
C THR A 41 2.01 2.16 -5.15
N TYR A 42 1.00 2.64 -4.41
CA TYR A 42 -0.15 1.83 -4.02
C TYR A 42 -0.90 1.24 -5.23
N TYR A 43 -1.25 2.06 -6.22
CA TYR A 43 -1.96 1.56 -7.40
C TYR A 43 -1.13 0.57 -8.22
N ARG A 44 0.19 0.80 -8.32
CA ARG A 44 1.10 -0.15 -8.94
C ARG A 44 1.13 -1.47 -8.18
N TRP A 45 1.27 -1.44 -6.85
CA TRP A 45 1.26 -2.64 -6.02
C TRP A 45 -0.07 -3.37 -6.07
N ARG A 46 -1.20 -2.67 -6.11
CA ARG A 46 -2.53 -3.29 -6.30
C ARG A 46 -2.62 -4.04 -7.62
N LYS A 47 -1.97 -3.55 -8.67
CA LYS A 47 -1.89 -4.26 -9.97
C LYS A 47 -0.95 -5.47 -9.93
N GLU A 48 0.19 -5.38 -9.24
CA GLU A 48 1.21 -6.44 -9.20
C GLU A 48 0.92 -7.53 -8.14
N TYR A 49 0.29 -7.17 -7.02
CA TYR A 49 0.15 -8.00 -5.82
C TYR A 49 -1.28 -8.07 -5.25
N GLY A 50 -2.25 -7.31 -5.78
CA GLY A 50 -3.61 -7.24 -5.22
C GLY A 50 -4.50 -8.47 -5.44
N GLY A 51 -3.96 -9.55 -6.01
CA GLY A 51 -4.66 -10.82 -6.22
C GLY A 51 -4.04 -12.02 -5.50
N MET A 52 -3.05 -11.79 -4.63
CA MET A 52 -2.47 -12.80 -3.71
C MET A 52 -3.14 -12.76 -2.34
#